data_AF-A0A9D6RV10-F1
#
_entry.id   AF-A0A9D6RV10-F1
#
_cell.length_a   1.000
_cell.length_b   1.000
_cell.length_c   1.000
_cell.angle_alpha   90.00
_cell.angle_beta   90.00
_cell.angle_gamma   90.00
#
_symmetry.space_group_name_H-M   'P 1'
#
loop_
_entity.id
_entity.type
_entity.pdbx_description
1 polymer ?
#
loop_
_entity_poly.entity_id
_entity_poly.type
_entity_poly.pdbx_seq_one_letter_code
_entity_poly.pdbx_strand_id
1 'polypeptide(L)' 'MLRESRRGVVDILADSVVDAELRSHDHPNLFLVGGMVFPTADTATPTLTVAALALRTVPTLLKTFVT' A
#
# COMPACT_ATOMS: atom_id res chain seq x y z
N MET A 1 19.07 1.44 -17.54
CA MET A 1 17.59 1.43 -17.43
C MET A 1 17.06 0.78 -16.15
N LEU A 2 17.46 -0.44 -15.77
CA LEU A 2 17.03 -1.08 -14.50
C LEU A 2 17.58 -0.43 -13.22
N ARG A 3 18.71 0.30 -13.29
CA ARG A 3 19.31 1.01 -12.15
C ARG A 3 18.59 2.33 -11.80
N GLU A 4 18.01 3.02 -12.77
CA GLU A 4 17.22 4.25 -12.56
C GLU A 4 15.89 3.94 -11.86
N SER A 5 15.21 2.89 -12.32
CA SER A 5 13.91 2.47 -11.77
C SER A 5 14.00 2.06 -10.30
N ARG A 6 15.10 1.41 -9.90
CA ARG A 6 15.33 1.07 -8.50
C ARG A 6 15.54 2.29 -7.61
N ARG A 7 16.15 3.37 -8.09
CA ARG A 7 16.29 4.61 -7.30
C ARG A 7 14.94 5.26 -7.02
N GLY A 8 14.12 5.41 -8.05
CA GLY A 8 12.77 5.99 -7.88
C GLY A 8 11.89 5.18 -6.93
N VAL A 9 11.96 3.85 -6.97
CA VAL A 9 11.23 2.99 -6.02
C VAL A 9 11.74 3.14 -4.59
N VAL A 10 13.04 3.29 -4.39
CA VAL A 10 13.63 3.45 -3.04
C VAL A 10 13.25 4.80 -2.42
N ASP A 11 13.22 5.87 -3.20
CA ASP A 11 12.78 7.19 -2.69
C ASP A 11 11.30 7.17 -2.28
N ILE A 12 10.43 6.51 -3.05
CA ILE A 12 9.01 6.36 -2.69
C ILE A 12 8.84 5.56 -1.39
N LEU A 13 9.70 4.57 -1.12
CA LEU A 13 9.64 3.80 0.12
C LEU A 13 10.08 4.62 1.34
N ALA A 14 10.99 5.58 1.16
CA ALA A 14 11.45 6.45 2.25
C ALA A 14 10.39 7.49 2.64
N ASP A 15 9.61 7.99 1.68
CA ASP A 15 8.61 9.03 1.88
C ASP A 15 7.16 8.51 1.92
N SER A 16 6.93 7.19 1.84
CA SER A 16 5.57 6.63 1.93
C SER A 16 5.04 6.67 3.37
N VAL A 17 3.71 6.66 3.50
CA VAL A 17 3.00 6.56 4.79
C VAL A 17 2.65 5.12 5.17
N VAL A 18 2.76 4.19 4.22
CA VAL A 18 2.46 2.77 4.40
C VAL A 18 3.51 1.88 3.76
N ASP A 19 3.64 0.67 4.31
CA ASP A 19 4.45 -0.40 3.74
C ASP A 19 3.74 -1.12 2.57
N ALA A 20 4.39 -2.17 2.05
CA ALA A 20 3.86 -2.96 0.95
C ALA A 20 2.56 -3.71 1.30
N GLU A 21 2.26 -3.95 2.58
CA GLU A 21 1.04 -4.61 3.06
C GLU A 21 -0.08 -3.62 3.40
N LEU A 22 0.14 -2.32 3.11
CA LEU A 22 -0.77 -1.21 3.42
C LEU A 22 -0.89 -0.90 4.91
N ARG A 23 0.11 -1.30 5.70
CA ARG A 23 0.21 -0.98 7.12
C ARG A 23 0.91 0.36 7.30
N SER A 24 0.44 1.17 8.24
CA SER A 24 1.13 2.40 8.62
C SER A 24 2.51 2.09 9.19
N HIS A 25 3.52 2.87 8.80
CA HIS A 25 4.86 2.77 9.40
C HIS A 25 4.88 3.15 10.88
N ASP A 26 4.01 4.08 11.28
CA ASP A 26 3.98 4.62 12.65
C ASP A 26 3.22 3.72 13.63
N HIS A 27 2.23 2.96 13.15
CA HIS A 27 1.29 2.24 14.01
C HIS A 27 1.06 0.80 13.54
N PRO A 28 1.46 -0.21 14.34
CA PRO A 28 1.35 -1.61 13.93
C PRO A 28 -0.10 -2.11 13.79
N ASN A 29 -1.09 -1.42 14.35
CA ASN A 29 -2.50 -1.78 14.29
C ASN A 29 -3.32 -0.86 13.36
N LEU A 30 -2.65 -0.06 12.53
CA LEU A 30 -3.32 0.87 11.59
C LEU A 30 -3.02 0.46 10.15
N PHE A 31 -4.08 0.30 9.36
CA PHE A 31 -4.01 -0.06 7.95
C PHE A 31 -4.82 0.94 7.12
N LEU A 32 -4.31 1.30 5.94
CA LEU A 32 -4.98 2.19 5.00
C LEU A 32 -5.31 1.38 3.74
N VAL A 33 -6.59 1.06 3.56
CA VAL A 33 -7.04 0.22 2.44
C VAL A 33 -8.00 1.04 1.58
N GLY A 34 -7.51 1.63 0.50
CA GLY A 34 -8.29 2.54 -0.33
C GLY A 34 -7.44 3.30 -1.34
N GLY A 35 -8.03 4.30 -2.00
CA GLY A 35 -7.33 5.08 -3.03
C GLY A 35 -6.17 5.95 -2.52
N MET A 36 -6.13 6.24 -1.23
CA MET A 36 -5.08 7.04 -0.59
C MET A 36 -3.67 6.42 -0.67
N VAL A 37 -3.57 5.11 -0.97
CA VAL A 37 -2.28 4.41 -1.08
C VAL A 37 -1.71 4.41 -2.50
N PHE A 38 -2.42 5.02 -3.46
CA PHE A 38 -1.91 5.17 -4.82
C PHE A 38 -0.89 6.32 -4.86
N PRO A 39 0.39 6.06 -5.22
CA PRO A 39 1.40 7.13 -5.33
C PRO A 39 1.06 8.15 -6.44
N THR A 40 0.25 7.74 -7.41
CA THR A 40 -0.27 8.58 -8.47
C THR A 40 -1.70 8.15 -8.78
N ALA A 41 -2.58 9.11 -9.02
CA ALA A 41 -3.95 8.84 -9.45
C ALA A 41 -4.05 8.90 -10.98
N ASP A 42 -4.88 8.03 -11.55
CA ASP A 42 -5.29 8.09 -12.96
C ASP A 42 -6.71 8.65 -13.07
N THR A 43 -7.13 9.01 -14.29
CA THR A 43 -8.45 9.56 -14.58
C THR A 43 -9.55 8.49 -14.46
N ALA A 44 -9.20 7.20 -14.59
CA ALA A 44 -10.14 6.10 -14.46
C ALA A 44 -10.53 5.83 -13.00
N THR A 45 -11.80 5.49 -12.76
CA THR A 45 -12.30 5.16 -11.42
C THR A 45 -11.66 3.87 -10.90
N PRO A 46 -10.94 3.90 -9.76
CA PRO A 46 -10.14 2.76 -9.31
C PRO A 46 -10.92 1.72 -8.50
N THR A 47 -12.24 1.60 -8.69
CA THR A 47 -13.12 0.79 -7.82
C THR A 47 -12.67 -0.66 -7.71
N LEU A 48 -12.39 -1.33 -8.84
CA LEU A 48 -11.93 -2.72 -8.84
C LEU A 48 -10.51 -2.86 -8.26
N THR A 49 -9.66 -1.85 -8.45
CA THR A 49 -8.32 -1.82 -7.86
C THR A 49 -8.38 -1.73 -6.34
N VAL A 50 -9.27 -0.88 -5.81
CA VAL A 50 -9.50 -0.77 -4.36
C VAL A 50 -10.07 -2.07 -3.80
N ALA A 51 -11.03 -2.70 -4.48
CA ALA A 51 -11.57 -3.99 -4.07
C ALA A 51 -10.47 -5.09 -4.04
N ALA A 52 -9.60 -5.13 -5.06
CA ALA A 52 -8.49 -6.07 -5.11
C ALA A 52 -7.48 -5.84 -3.98
N LEU A 53 -7.15 -4.58 -3.66
CA LEU A 53 -6.30 -4.25 -2.51
C LEU A 53 -6.92 -4.71 -1.19
N ALA A 54 -8.22 -4.52 -1.01
CA ALA A 54 -8.91 -4.98 0.19
C ALA A 54 -8.79 -6.49 0.40
N LEU A 55 -9.02 -7.27 -0.66
CA LEU A 55 -8.88 -8.74 -0.60
C LEU A 55 -7.42 -9.16 -0.37
N ARG A 56 -6.46 -8.46 -0.98
CA ARG A 56 -5.02 -8.73 -0.81
C ARG A 56 -4.56 -8.55 0.64
N THR A 57 -5.10 -7.56 1.36
CA THR A 57 -4.66 -7.22 2.73
C THR A 57 -5.27 -8.11 3.82
N VAL A 58 -6.30 -8.92 3.50
CA VAL A 58 -6.98 -9.81 4.47
C VAL A 58 -6.03 -10.73 5.26
N PRO A 59 -5.07 -11.45 4.65
CA PRO A 59 -4.20 -12.37 5.40
C PRO A 59 -3.36 -11.64 6.46
N THR A 60 -2.91 -10.42 6.18
CA THR A 60 -2.11 -9.60 7.09
C THR A 60 -2.95 -9.05 8.23
N LEU A 61 -4.18 -8.61 7.94
CA LEU A 61 -5.14 -8.19 8.96
C LEU A 61 -5.46 -9.33 9.93
N LEU A 62 -5.76 -10.53 9.41
CA LEU A 62 -6.06 -11.70 10.24
C LEU A 62 -4.90 -12.06 11.17
N LYS A 63 -3.67 -12.07 10.65
CA LYS A 63 -2.46 -12.29 11.48
C LYS A 63 -2.26 -11.24 12.56
N THR A 64 -2.68 -10.00 12.31
CA THR A 64 -2.46 -8.88 13.24
C THR A 64 -3.52 -8.81 14.33
N PHE A 65 -4.76 -9.22 14.06
CA PHE A 65 -5.89 -8.99 14.97
C PHE A 65 -6.51 -10.26 15.56
N VAL A 66 -6.27 -11.43 14.97
CA VAL A 66 -6.88 -12.70 15.41
C VAL A 66 -5.88 -13.62 16.12
N THR A 67 -4.58 -13.35 16.00
CA THR A 67 -3.50 -14.11 16.65
C THR A 67 -2.96 -13.30 17.84
#